data_AF-A0A3D0UM19-F1
#
_entry.id   AF-A0A3D0UM19-F1
#
_cell.length_a   1.000
_cell.length_b   1.000
_cell.length_c   1.000
_cell.angle_alpha   90.00
_cell.angle_beta   90.00
_cell.angle_gamma   90.00
#
_symmetry.space_group_name_H-M   'P 1'
#
loop_
_entity.id
_entity.type
_entity.pdbx_description
1 polymer ?
#
loop_
_entity_poly.entity_id
_entity_poly.type
_entity_poly.pdbx_seq_one_letter_code
_entity_poly.pdbx_strand_id
1 'polypeptide(L)' 'MSLLELFCDIDDFYKMITTWSEHQLLGQSNRPGPKPKLSVSEIMTIIIYFHMSRYRDFKTYYI' A
#
# COMPACT_ATOMS: atom_id res chain seq x y z
N MET A 1 4.65 -13.08 11.15
CA MET A 1 3.52 -12.22 10.76
C MET A 1 2.89 -12.81 9.52
N SER A 2 1.62 -13.17 9.60
CA SER A 2 0.84 -13.62 8.44
C SER A 2 0.54 -12.43 7.51
N LEU A 3 0.17 -12.72 6.26
CA LEU A 3 -0.25 -11.67 5.31
C LEU A 3 -1.48 -10.92 5.83
N LEU A 4 -2.42 -11.62 6.47
CA LEU A 4 -3.64 -11.03 7.03
C LEU A 4 -3.33 -10.05 8.16
N GLU A 5 -2.48 -10.44 9.11
CA GLU A 5 -2.05 -9.55 10.20
C GLU A 5 -1.35 -8.31 9.66
N LEU A 6 -0.44 -8.49 8.68
CA LEU A 6 0.24 -7.36 8.05
C LEU A 6 -0.74 -6.43 7.33
N PHE A 7 -1.73 -6.99 6.63
CA PHE A 7 -2.73 -6.18 5.96
C PHE A 7 -3.55 -5.35 6.96
N CYS A 8 -4.01 -5.95 8.06
CA CYS A 8 -4.75 -5.23 9.10
C CYS A 8 -3.93 -4.07 9.68
N ASP A 9 -2.68 -4.32 10.05
CA ASP A 9 -1.80 -3.30 10.64
C ASP A 9 -1.54 -2.14 9.67
N ILE A 10 -1.33 -2.45 8.39
CA ILE A 10 -1.09 -1.45 7.34
C ILE A 10 -2.35 -0.66 6.99
N ASP A 11 -3.52 -1.30 6.98
CA ASP A 11 -4.78 -0.62 6.70
C ASP A 11 -5.13 0.37 7.81
N ASP A 12 -4.95 -0.01 9.09
CA ASP A 12 -5.17 0.90 10.22
C ASP A 12 -4.14 2.03 10.27
N PHE A 13 -2.87 1.74 9.94
CA PHE A 13 -1.83 2.76 9.76
C PHE A 13 -2.20 3.75 8.65
N TYR A 14 -2.69 3.27 7.51
CA TYR A 14 -3.07 4.12 6.40
C TYR A 14 -4.26 5.02 6.76
N LYS A 15 -5.29 4.49 7.42
CA LYS A 15 -6.41 5.29 7.94
C LYS A 15 -5.90 6.42 8.85
N MET A 16 -5.04 6.08 9.81
CA MET A 16 -4.46 7.07 10.73
C MET A 16 -3.70 8.17 9.98
N ILE A 17 -2.86 7.82 9.01
CA ILE A 17 -2.12 8.81 8.20
C ILE A 17 -3.05 9.68 7.36
N THR A 18 -4.05 9.07 6.71
CA THR A 18 -4.95 9.83 5.82
C THR A 18 -5.68 10.91 6.58
N THR A 19 -6.22 10.61 7.77
CA THR A 19 -6.85 11.59 8.67
C THR A 19 -5.92 12.75 9.03
N TRP A 20 -4.62 12.50 9.20
CA TRP A 20 -3.63 13.54 9.48
C TRP A 20 -3.20 14.33 8.23
N SER A 21 -3.21 13.69 7.05
CA SER A 21 -2.62 14.22 5.81
C SER A 21 -3.57 15.06 4.94
N GLU A 22 -4.88 15.04 5.20
CA GLU A 22 -5.89 15.81 4.43
C GLU A 22 -5.57 17.32 4.34
N HIS A 23 -4.79 17.85 5.28
CA HIS A 23 -4.38 19.26 5.31
C HIS A 23 -2.97 19.53 4.75
N GLN A 24 -2.21 18.51 4.33
CA GLN A 24 -0.75 18.64 4.13
C GLN A 24 -0.21 18.13 2.79
N LEU A 25 -1.06 17.58 1.92
CA LEU A 25 -0.64 17.16 0.58
C LEU A 25 -0.44 18.37 -0.33
N LEU A 26 0.81 18.57 -0.77
CA LEU A 26 1.17 19.61 -1.73
C LEU A 26 0.69 19.23 -3.14
N GLY A 27 -0.46 19.79 -3.56
CA GLY A 27 -0.95 19.76 -4.94
C GLY A 27 -2.22 18.94 -5.18
N GLN A 28 -2.96 19.27 -6.25
CA GLN A 28 -4.14 18.50 -6.64
C GLN A 28 -3.73 17.15 -7.25
N SER A 29 -4.27 16.06 -6.73
CA SER A 29 -4.14 14.70 -7.28
C SER A 29 -5.02 14.47 -8.52
N ASN A 30 -5.21 15.50 -9.37
CA ASN A 30 -5.88 15.35 -10.65
C ASN A 30 -4.89 14.82 -11.69
N ARG A 31 -4.47 13.56 -11.50
CA ARG A 31 -3.74 12.82 -12.54
C ARG A 31 -4.76 12.30 -13.54
N PRO A 32 -4.70 12.70 -14.82
CA PRO A 32 -5.58 12.14 -15.84
C PRO A 32 -5.27 10.66 -16.05
N GLY A 33 -6.31 9.81 -16.08
CA GLY A 33 -6.20 8.37 -16.33
C GLY A 33 -7.22 7.52 -15.56
N PRO A 34 -7.22 6.20 -15.77
CA PRO A 34 -8.07 5.28 -15.03
C PRO A 34 -7.77 5.31 -13.53
N LYS A 35 -8.80 5.15 -12.70
CA LYS A 35 -8.61 4.99 -11.25
C LYS A 35 -7.77 3.72 -10.99
N PRO A 36 -6.82 3.76 -10.03
CA PRO A 36 -6.11 2.57 -9.61
C PRO A 36 -7.11 1.52 -9.09
N LYS A 37 -6.85 0.24 -9.38
CA LYS A 37 -7.67 -0.88 -8.91
C LYS A 37 -7.33 -1.31 -7.48
N LEU A 38 -6.12 -1.01 -7.04
CA LEU A 38 -5.65 -1.30 -5.69
C LEU A 38 -5.69 -0.03 -4.84
N SER A 39 -6.08 -0.20 -3.59
CA SER A 39 -5.93 0.82 -2.55
C SER A 39 -4.45 1.06 -2.24
N VAL A 40 -4.15 2.19 -1.60
CA VAL A 40 -2.78 2.47 -1.15
C VAL A 40 -2.33 1.48 -0.07
N SER A 41 -3.24 1.06 0.84
CA SER A 41 -2.93 0.04 1.85
C SER A 41 -2.58 -1.31 1.22
N GLU A 42 -3.30 -1.75 0.20
CA GLU A 42 -2.99 -2.98 -0.55
C GLU A 42 -1.60 -2.92 -1.22
N ILE A 43 -1.27 -1.78 -1.84
CA ILE A 43 0.05 -1.57 -2.46
C ILE A 43 1.16 -1.63 -1.39
N MET A 44 0.97 -0.96 -0.25
CA MET A 44 1.93 -0.98 0.86
C MET A 44 2.14 -2.40 1.38
N THR A 45 1.05 -3.15 1.62
CA THR A 45 1.11 -4.55 2.08
C THR A 45 1.89 -5.43 1.09
N ILE A 46 1.61 -5.32 -0.21
CA ILE A 46 2.33 -6.06 -1.25
C ILE A 46 3.84 -5.80 -1.17
N ILE A 47 4.25 -4.53 -1.11
CA ILE A 47 5.67 -4.14 -1.11
C ILE A 47 6.37 -4.65 0.15
N ILE A 48 5.76 -4.44 1.31
CA ILE A 48 6.35 -4.84 2.60
C ILE A 48 6.45 -6.36 2.68
N TYR A 49 5.38 -7.08 2.32
CA TYR A 49 5.38 -8.54 2.36
C TYR A 49 6.38 -9.13 1.37
N PHE A 50 6.50 -8.58 0.16
CA PHE A 50 7.52 -8.95 -0.81
C PHE A 50 8.94 -8.87 -0.21
N HIS A 51 9.27 -7.78 0.46
CA HIS A 51 10.57 -7.61 1.13
C HIS A 51 10.77 -8.58 2.30
N MET A 52 9.73 -8.83 3.11
CA MET A 52 9.78 -9.78 4.23
C MET A 52 10.01 -11.22 3.74
N SER A 53 9.41 -11.58 2.62
CA SER A 53 9.54 -12.90 2.00
C SER A 53 10.87 -13.12 1.28
N ARG A 54 11.71 -12.08 1.14
CA ARG A 54 13.06 -12.14 0.53
C ARG A 54 13.10 -12.66 -0.91
N TYR A 55 12.03 -12.45 -1.68
CA TYR A 55 12.05 -12.74 -3.10
C TYR A 55 12.95 -11.76 -3.84
N ARG A 56 13.54 -12.23 -4.94
CA ARG A 56 14.44 -11.41 -5.77
C ARG A 56 13.68 -10.53 -6.75
N ASP A 57 12.51 -10.99 -7.21
CA ASP A 57 11.71 -10.32 -8.22
C ASP A 57 10.22 -10.62 -8.03
N PHE A 58 9.38 -9.69 -8.49
CA PHE A 58 7.92 -9.82 -8.40
C PHE A 58 7.38 -10.97 -9.24
N LYS A 59 8.06 -11.37 -10.32
CA LYS A 59 7.60 -12.48 -11.16
C LYS A 59 7.54 -13.77 -10.35
N THR A 60 8.60 -14.07 -9.60
CA THR A 60 8.67 -15.25 -8.74
C THR A 60 7.74 -15.13 -7.53
N TYR A 61 7.55 -13.92 -7.01
CA TYR A 61 6.65 -13.67 -5.86
C TYR A 61 5.17 -13.93 -6.18
N TYR A 62 4.74 -13.70 -7.42
CA TYR A 62 3.33 -13.84 -7.85
C TYR A 62 3.00 -15.18 -8.52
N ILE A 63 3.98 -16.06 -8.70
CA ILE A 63 3.79 -17.43 -9.20
C ILE A 63 3.44 -18.34 -8.03
#